data_AF-A0A965TWA0-F1
#
_entry.id   AF-A0A965TWA0-F1
#
_cell.length_a   1.000
_cell.length_b   1.000
_cell.length_c   1.000
_cell.angle_alpha   90.00
_cell.angle_beta   90.00
_cell.angle_gamma   90.00
#
_symmetry.space_group_name_H-M   'P 1'
#
loop_
_entity.id
_entity.type
_entity.pdbx_description
1 polymer ?
#
loop_
_entity_poly.entity_id
_entity_poly.type
_entity_poly.pdbx_seq_one_letter_code
_entity_poly.pdbx_strand_id
1 'polypeptide(L)'
;MYKVGVIGDRDSIIGFRALGMSVHDAATPAEAETLLRQLADEQFAVIFMTEQLAESNLPLLRELRSRKLPAVIPIPSIAGTTGLGMFQVRESVKKAVGMDIFAQDEANQAEKE
;
A
#
# COMPACT_ATOMS: atom_id res chain seq x y z
N MET A 1 8.53 13.66 -16.71
CA MET A 1 8.96 12.27 -16.44
C MET A 1 8.28 11.85 -15.14
N TYR A 2 7.67 10.66 -15.07
CA TYR A 2 6.98 10.25 -13.85
C TYR A 2 7.97 9.82 -12.76
N LYS A 3 7.66 10.16 -11.52
CA LYS A 3 8.45 9.81 -10.32
C LYS A 3 7.85 8.59 -9.61
N VAL A 4 8.66 7.97 -8.76
CA VAL A 4 8.24 6.91 -7.83
C VAL A 4 8.48 7.39 -6.41
N GLY A 5 7.44 7.33 -5.58
CA GLY A 5 7.44 7.82 -4.21
C GLY A 5 7.34 6.68 -3.21
N VAL A 6 7.83 6.91 -2.00
CA VAL A 6 7.68 6.00 -0.84
C VAL A 6 7.29 6.82 0.39
N ILE A 7 6.23 6.42 1.08
CA ILE A 7 5.73 7.00 2.33
C ILE A 7 5.78 5.95 3.44
N GLY A 8 6.35 6.29 4.59
CA GLY A 8 6.48 5.35 5.71
C GLY A 8 7.30 5.88 6.87
N ASP A 9 7.49 5.04 7.88
CA ASP A 9 8.45 5.32 8.95
C ASP A 9 9.87 5.31 8.38
N ARG A 10 10.71 6.21 8.89
CA ARG A 10 12.06 6.48 8.36
C ARG A 10 12.91 5.21 8.26
N ASP A 11 12.84 4.36 9.26
CA ASP A 11 13.68 3.15 9.35
C ASP A 11 13.29 2.10 8.31
N SER A 12 12.00 2.00 7.95
CA SER A 12 11.54 1.11 6.90
C SER A 12 11.85 1.59 5.48
N ILE A 13 11.87 2.90 5.24
CA ILE A 13 11.85 3.44 3.88
C ILE A 13 13.16 4.06 3.39
N ILE A 14 14.13 4.32 4.27
CA ILE A 14 15.34 5.05 3.90
C ILE A 14 16.15 4.35 2.80
N GLY A 15 16.12 3.01 2.75
CA GLY A 15 16.81 2.20 1.75
C GLY A 15 16.37 2.48 0.32
N PHE A 16 15.11 2.88 0.10
CA PHE A 16 14.58 3.16 -1.25
C PHE A 16 15.23 4.39 -1.90
N ARG A 17 15.85 5.27 -1.13
CA ARG A 17 16.59 6.42 -1.66
C ARG A 17 17.77 5.98 -2.53
N ALA A 18 18.43 4.87 -2.17
CA ALA A 18 19.53 4.31 -2.94
C ALA A 18 19.09 3.82 -4.33
N LEU A 19 17.79 3.51 -4.48
CA LEU A 19 17.16 3.10 -5.75
C LEU A 19 16.65 4.30 -6.58
N GLY A 20 16.88 5.54 -6.13
CA GLY A 20 16.44 6.75 -6.82
C GLY A 20 14.97 7.12 -6.61
N MET A 21 14.29 6.51 -5.63
CA MET A 21 12.91 6.86 -5.29
C MET A 21 12.86 8.13 -4.41
N SER A 22 11.76 8.88 -4.50
CA SER A 22 11.47 10.00 -3.60
C SER A 22 10.93 9.46 -2.27
N VAL A 23 11.72 9.57 -1.22
CA VAL A 23 11.40 9.05 0.11
C VAL A 23 10.83 10.17 0.98
N HIS A 24 9.63 9.96 1.51
CA HIS A 24 8.90 10.90 2.36
C HIS A 24 8.55 10.21 3.68
N ASP A 25 9.19 10.61 4.78
CA ASP A 25 8.89 10.08 6.10
C ASP A 25 7.58 10.66 6.65
N ALA A 26 6.79 9.83 7.32
CA ALA A 26 5.58 10.23 8.02
C ALA A 26 5.48 9.46 9.34
N ALA A 27 5.31 10.18 10.46
CA ALA A 27 5.19 9.58 11.78
C ALA A 27 3.72 9.37 12.17
N THR A 28 2.79 10.10 11.55
CA THR A 28 1.36 10.05 11.88
C THR A 28 0.48 9.80 10.66
N PRO A 29 -0.73 9.24 10.84
CA PRO A 29 -1.70 9.11 9.76
C PRO A 29 -2.03 10.43 9.06
N ALA A 30 -2.12 11.54 9.81
CA ALA A 30 -2.46 12.86 9.27
C ALA A 30 -1.34 13.45 8.39
N GLU A 31 -0.08 13.26 8.78
CA GLU A 31 1.07 13.61 7.95
C GLU A 31 1.08 12.78 6.66
N ALA A 32 0.85 11.47 6.77
CA ALA A 32 0.79 10.57 5.63
C ALA A 32 -0.35 10.94 4.66
N GLU A 33 -1.52 11.34 5.18
CA GLU A 33 -2.64 11.84 4.36
C GLU A 33 -2.23 13.08 3.56
N THR A 34 -1.63 14.05 4.24
CA THR A 34 -1.21 15.33 3.65
C THR A 34 -0.17 15.11 2.55
N LEU A 35 0.84 14.30 2.84
CA LEU A 35 1.86 13.91 1.87
C LEU A 35 1.25 13.17 0.68
N LEU A 36 0.37 12.19 0.92
CA LEU A 36 -0.25 11.42 -0.14
C LEU A 36 -1.08 12.31 -1.09
N ARG A 37 -1.82 13.29 -0.57
CA ARG A 37 -2.54 14.27 -1.39
C ARG A 37 -1.60 15.11 -2.24
N GLN A 38 -0.53 15.62 -1.64
CA GLN A 38 0.48 16.39 -2.37
C GLN A 38 1.12 15.55 -3.49
N LEU A 39 1.58 14.34 -3.19
CA LEU A 39 2.21 13.47 -4.18
C LEU A 39 1.24 13.02 -5.27
N ALA A 40 -0.06 12.92 -4.98
CA ALA A 40 -1.09 12.60 -5.96
C ALA A 40 -1.33 13.73 -6.97
N ASP A 41 -1.08 14.98 -6.59
CA ASP A 41 -1.20 16.13 -7.50
C ASP A 41 0.13 16.42 -8.25
N GLU A 42 1.23 15.83 -7.78
CA GLU A 42 2.51 15.81 -8.48
C GLU A 42 2.59 14.71 -9.56
N GLN A 43 3.66 14.71 -10.37
CA GLN A 43 3.88 13.73 -11.44
C GLN A 43 4.39 12.37 -10.93
N PHE A 44 3.76 11.78 -9.90
CA PHE A 44 4.07 10.43 -9.44
C PHE A 44 3.26 9.38 -10.21
N ALA A 45 3.93 8.31 -10.66
CA ALA A 45 3.24 7.16 -11.25
C ALA A 45 2.89 6.11 -10.20
N VAL A 46 3.80 5.88 -9.25
CA VAL A 46 3.66 4.87 -8.19
C VAL A 46 4.05 5.50 -6.86
N ILE A 47 3.26 5.24 -5.83
CA ILE A 47 3.54 5.59 -4.45
C ILE A 47 3.48 4.31 -3.61
N PHE A 48 4.61 3.88 -3.08
CA PHE A 48 4.63 2.85 -2.05
C PHE A 48 4.28 3.48 -0.70
N MET A 49 3.46 2.81 0.10
CA MET A 49 3.09 3.29 1.43
C MET A 49 3.14 2.13 2.43
N THR A 50 3.69 2.32 3.62
CA THR A 50 3.64 1.27 4.65
C THR A 50 2.19 0.90 5.00
N GLU A 51 1.91 -0.38 5.21
CA GLU A 51 0.55 -0.88 5.41
C GLU A 51 -0.15 -0.22 6.61
N GLN A 52 0.58 0.09 7.69
CA GLN A 52 0.03 0.74 8.88
C GLN A 52 -0.54 2.14 8.57
N LEU A 53 0.18 2.92 7.74
CA LEU A 53 -0.27 4.24 7.32
C LEU A 53 -1.39 4.14 6.26
N ALA A 54 -1.31 3.15 5.38
CA ALA A 54 -2.34 2.90 4.37
C ALA A 54 -3.68 2.51 5.00
N GLU A 55 -3.66 1.66 6.02
CA GLU A 55 -4.84 1.23 6.77
C GLU A 55 -5.53 2.42 7.46
N SER A 56 -4.74 3.33 8.03
CA SER A 56 -5.24 4.55 8.66
C SER A 56 -5.79 5.58 7.65
N ASN A 57 -5.51 5.41 6.35
CA ASN A 57 -5.86 6.36 5.27
C ASN A 57 -6.74 5.73 4.17
N LEU A 58 -7.47 4.64 4.49
CA LEU A 58 -8.31 3.91 3.54
C LEU A 58 -9.29 4.77 2.72
N PRO A 59 -9.98 5.79 3.28
CA PRO A 59 -10.88 6.63 2.48
C PRO A 59 -10.19 7.31 1.31
N LEU A 60 -9.00 7.89 1.54
CA LEU A 60 -8.21 8.54 0.51
C LEU A 60 -7.69 7.53 -0.53
N LEU A 61 -7.25 6.35 -0.09
CA LEU A 61 -6.81 5.29 -1.02
C LEU A 61 -7.94 4.84 -1.95
N ARG A 62 -9.18 4.76 -1.45
CA ARG A 62 -10.35 4.43 -2.28
C ARG A 62 -10.65 5.51 -3.30
N GLU A 63 -10.53 6.78 -2.92
CA GLU A 63 -10.66 7.92 -3.84
C GLU A 63 -9.61 7.83 -4.96
N LEU A 64 -8.33 7.65 -4.58
CA LEU A 64 -7.22 7.56 -5.54
C LEU A 64 -7.30 6.33 -6.45
N ARG A 65 -7.91 5.23 -6.01
CA ARG A 65 -8.12 4.02 -6.84
C ARG A 65 -8.97 4.27 -8.09
N SER A 66 -9.84 5.29 -8.05
CA SER A 66 -10.65 5.68 -9.22
C SER A 66 -9.88 6.50 -10.25
N ARG A 67 -8.71 7.04 -9.86
CA ARG A 67 -7.84 7.85 -10.73
C ARG A 67 -6.86 6.94 -11.49
N LYS A 68 -6.41 7.39 -12.66
CA LYS A 68 -5.38 6.68 -13.44
C LYS A 68 -4.02 6.71 -12.75
N LEU A 69 -3.66 7.83 -12.12
CA LEU A 69 -2.42 8.02 -11.39
C LEU A 69 -2.66 8.89 -10.14
N PRO A 70 -1.87 8.70 -9.08
CA PRO A 70 -0.83 7.66 -8.92
C PRO A 70 -1.41 6.30 -8.52
N ALA A 71 -0.68 5.20 -8.80
CA ALA A 71 -0.97 3.89 -8.21
C ALA A 71 -0.37 3.83 -6.80
N VAL A 72 -1.22 3.62 -5.78
CA VAL A 72 -0.77 3.52 -4.39
C VAL A 72 -0.69 2.05 -3.97
N ILE A 73 0.49 1.59 -3.57
CA ILE A 73 0.79 0.19 -3.29
C ILE A 73 1.20 0.05 -1.81
N PRO A 74 0.38 -0.61 -0.98
CA PRO A 74 0.76 -0.92 0.40
C PRO A 74 1.95 -1.89 0.45
N ILE A 75 2.92 -1.63 1.31
CA ILE A 75 4.10 -2.47 1.56
C ILE A 75 4.29 -2.72 3.06
N PRO A 76 4.88 -3.86 3.47
CA PRO A 76 5.22 -4.07 4.87
C PRO A 76 6.23 -3.01 5.36
N SER A 77 6.20 -2.73 6.66
CA SER A 77 7.25 -1.98 7.35
C SER A 77 8.22 -2.95 8.05
N ILE A 78 9.22 -2.41 8.73
CA ILE A 78 10.13 -3.16 9.59
C ILE A 78 9.40 -3.86 10.75
N ALA A 79 8.22 -3.36 11.15
CA ALA A 79 7.36 -3.99 12.14
C ALA A 79 6.55 -5.17 11.54
N GLY A 80 6.62 -5.39 10.23
CA GLY A 80 5.90 -6.42 9.51
C GLY A 80 4.70 -5.90 8.69
N THR A 81 3.87 -6.84 8.28
CA THR A 81 2.64 -6.62 7.50
C THR A 81 1.42 -6.60 8.43
N THR A 82 0.44 -5.75 8.13
CA THR A 82 -0.91 -5.82 8.74
C THR A 82 -1.84 -6.76 7.98
N GLY A 83 -1.38 -7.30 6.84
CA GLY A 83 -2.16 -8.15 5.94
C GLY A 83 -3.05 -7.34 4.99
N LEU A 84 -2.98 -6.01 5.02
CA LEU A 84 -3.86 -5.13 4.24
C LEU A 84 -3.75 -5.40 2.74
N GLY A 85 -2.55 -5.57 2.19
CA GLY A 85 -2.35 -5.82 0.77
C GLY A 85 -3.06 -7.09 0.31
N MET A 86 -2.82 -8.21 1.00
CA MET A 86 -3.46 -9.49 0.68
C MET A 86 -4.97 -9.47 0.91
N PHE A 87 -5.44 -8.80 1.96
CA PHE A 87 -6.86 -8.58 2.18
C PHE A 87 -7.51 -7.86 0.98
N GLN A 88 -6.90 -6.79 0.47
CA GLN A 88 -7.42 -6.06 -0.69
C GLN A 88 -7.44 -6.92 -1.96
N VAL A 89 -6.44 -7.79 -2.15
CA VAL A 89 -6.41 -8.75 -3.26
C VAL A 89 -7.56 -9.74 -3.15
N ARG A 90 -7.77 -10.36 -1.97
CA ARG A 90 -8.88 -11.29 -1.72
C ARG A 90 -10.23 -10.65 -1.98
N GLU A 91 -10.47 -9.46 -1.45
CA GLU A 91 -11.72 -8.73 -1.67
C GLU A 91 -11.95 -8.38 -3.14
N SER A 92 -10.89 -8.02 -3.87
CA SER A 92 -10.99 -7.75 -5.31
C SER A 92 -11.34 -9.01 -6.09
N VAL A 93 -10.73 -10.14 -5.76
CA VAL A 93 -11.04 -11.43 -6.39
C VAL A 93 -12.45 -11.88 -6.07
N LYS A 94 -12.87 -11.80 -4.80
CA LYS A 94 -14.22 -12.14 -4.37
C LYS A 94 -15.27 -11.28 -5.07
N LYS A 95 -14.99 -9.99 -5.27
CA LYS A 95 -15.88 -9.09 -6.03
C LYS A 95 -15.93 -9.44 -7.52
N ALA A 96 -14.82 -9.88 -8.11
CA ALA A 96 -14.73 -10.17 -9.54
C ALA A 96 -15.30 -11.56 -9.91
N VAL A 97 -15.03 -12.57 -9.08
CA VAL A 97 -15.36 -13.98 -9.33
C VAL A 97 -16.60 -14.43 -8.57
N GLY A 98 -16.94 -13.75 -7.48
CA GLY A 98 -18.08 -14.09 -6.61
C GLY A 98 -17.72 -15.03 -5.44
N MET A 99 -16.47 -15.48 -5.34
CA MET A 99 -15.99 -16.35 -4.27
C MET A 99 -14.54 -16.06 -3.91
N ASP A 100 -14.14 -16.41 -2.69
CA ASP A 100 -12.74 -16.36 -2.27
C ASP A 100 -12.02 -17.63 -2.75
N ILE A 101 -11.18 -17.48 -3.78
CA ILE A 101 -10.41 -18.60 -4.34
C ILE A 101 -9.24 -19.01 -3.44
N PHE A 102 -8.78 -18.12 -2.55
CA PHE A 102 -7.61 -18.37 -1.70
C PHE A 102 -7.97 -19.17 -0.43
N ALA A 103 -9.25 -19.22 -0.07
CA ALA A 103 -9.73 -19.98 1.09
C ALA A 103 -9.46 -21.51 0.97
N GLN A 104 -9.42 -22.04 -0.25
CA GLN A 104 -9.15 -23.47 -0.49
C GLN A 104 -7.69 -23.84 -0.27
N ASP A 105 -6.77 -22.90 -0.55
CA ASP A 105 -5.33 -23.13 -0.39
C ASP A 105 -4.92 -23.14 1.09
N GLU A 106 -5.58 -22.33 1.93
CA GLU A 106 -5.30 -22.27 3.39
C GLU A 106 -5.78 -23.53 4.12
N ALA A 107 -6.95 -24.07 3.74
CA ALA A 107 -7.45 -25.33 4.30
C ALA A 107 -6.50 -26.50 4.01
N ASN A 108 -5.94 -26.55 2.80
CA ASN A 108 -4.99 -27.59 2.38
C ASN A 108 -3.59 -27.46 3.03
N GLN A 109 -3.23 -26.28 3.54
CA GLN A 109 -1.97 -26.06 4.26
C GLN A 109 -2.11 -26.38 5.75
N ALA A 110 -3.24 -26.04 6.37
CA ALA A 110 -3.53 -26.38 7.77
C ALA A 110 -3.68 -27.89 8.03
N GLU A 111 -4.05 -28.68 7.02
CA GLU A 111 -4.10 -30.16 7.11
C GLU A 111 -2.73 -30.84 6.97
N LYS A 112 -1.68 -30.09 6.60
CA LYS A 112 -0.31 -30.62 6.39
C LYS A 112 0.65 -30.29 7.54
N GLU A 113 0.21 -29.53 8.53
CA GLU A 113 0.90 -29.28 9.81
C GLU A 113 0.32 -30.17 10.91
#